data_AF-A0A7Y0R346-F1
#
_entry.id   AF-A0A7Y0R346-F1
#
_cell.length_a   1.000
_cell.length_b   1.000
_cell.length_c   1.000
_cell.angle_alpha   90.00
_cell.angle_beta   90.00
_cell.angle_gamma   90.00
#
_symmetry.space_group_name_H-M   'P 1'
#
loop_
_entity.id
_entity.type
_entity.pdbx_description
1 polymer ?
#
loop_
_entity_poly.entity_id
_entity_poly.type
_entity_poly.pdbx_seq_one_letter_code
_entity_poly.pdbx_strand_id
1 'polypeptide(L)'
;PMHNDESNHVVSLANLCRWLATQAEQLDVEVFPGFAAASINYDESGAVTGITTSDMGLDKNGQEKANFEPGIELKAKYTLFAEGCRGHLGKELIRHFDLDAGKQPQHYALGLKEIWELPADAKDFTGNVIHSAGWPLSETNTTGGGF
;
A
#
# COMPACT_ATOMS: atom_id res chain seq x y z
N PRO A 1 -14.70 -18.04 -7.23
CA PRO A 1 -14.56 -19.18 -6.29
C PRO A 1 -13.25 -19.03 -5.51
N MET A 2 -13.32 -19.11 -4.18
CA MET A 2 -12.13 -19.05 -3.31
C MET A 2 -11.36 -20.36 -3.48
N HIS A 3 -10.10 -20.29 -3.91
CA HIS A 3 -9.33 -21.45 -4.35
C HIS A 3 -7.88 -21.32 -3.91
N ASN A 4 -7.32 -22.39 -3.33
CA ASN A 4 -5.92 -22.51 -2.98
C ASN A 4 -5.40 -23.85 -3.52
N ASP A 5 -4.37 -23.82 -4.33
CA ASP A 5 -3.62 -24.99 -4.80
C ASP A 5 -2.41 -25.31 -3.91
N GLU A 6 -1.88 -26.53 -4.03
CA GLU A 6 -0.70 -27.01 -3.28
C GLU A 6 0.58 -26.19 -3.55
N SER A 7 0.63 -25.43 -4.65
CA SER A 7 1.74 -24.52 -4.96
C SER A 7 1.68 -23.19 -4.22
N ASN A 8 0.61 -22.91 -3.46
CA ASN A 8 0.47 -21.67 -2.71
C ASN A 8 1.08 -21.81 -1.31
N HIS A 9 1.52 -20.69 -0.76
CA HIS A 9 2.15 -20.63 0.55
C HIS A 9 1.43 -19.66 1.47
N VAL A 10 1.26 -20.04 2.75
CA VAL A 10 0.83 -19.12 3.81
C VAL A 10 2.04 -18.32 4.26
N VAL A 11 1.99 -16.99 4.10
CA VAL A 11 3.12 -16.10 4.41
C VAL A 11 2.68 -14.86 5.18
N SER A 12 3.58 -14.33 5.99
CA SER A 12 3.49 -12.94 6.43
C SER A 12 4.02 -12.03 5.33
N LEU A 13 3.14 -11.32 4.63
CA LEU A 13 3.53 -10.38 3.57
C LEU A 13 4.47 -9.28 4.12
N ALA A 14 4.28 -8.85 5.37
CA ALA A 14 5.18 -7.90 6.01
C ALA A 14 6.61 -8.46 6.15
N ASN A 15 6.77 -9.73 6.51
CA ASN A 15 8.09 -10.36 6.60
C ASN A 15 8.70 -10.56 5.22
N LEU A 16 7.88 -10.95 4.24
CA LEU A 16 8.32 -11.08 2.84
C LEU A 16 8.80 -9.74 2.28
N CYS A 17 8.07 -8.66 2.46
CA CYS A 17 8.48 -7.32 2.01
C CYS A 17 9.77 -6.84 2.71
N ARG A 18 9.91 -7.10 4.02
CA ARG A 18 11.17 -6.81 4.73
C ARG A 18 12.35 -7.59 4.15
N TRP A 19 12.15 -8.87 3.82
CA TRP A 19 13.17 -9.68 3.16
C TRP A 19 13.47 -9.18 1.74
N LEU A 20 12.45 -8.84 0.94
CA LEU A 20 12.64 -8.28 -0.40
C LEU A 20 13.41 -6.96 -0.38
N ALA A 21 13.20 -6.12 0.65
CA ALA A 21 13.99 -4.90 0.83
C ALA A 21 15.49 -5.21 0.98
N THR A 22 15.85 -6.24 1.75
CA THR A 22 17.27 -6.63 1.86
C THR A 22 17.84 -7.18 0.55
N GLN A 23 17.01 -7.86 -0.25
CA GLN A 23 17.44 -8.31 -1.59
C GLN A 23 17.66 -7.11 -2.53
N ALA A 24 16.82 -6.08 -2.45
CA ALA A 24 16.97 -4.86 -3.24
C ALA A 24 18.23 -4.08 -2.82
N GLU A 25 18.47 -3.93 -1.52
CA GLU A 25 19.69 -3.28 -1.00
C GLU A 25 20.97 -4.00 -1.45
N GLN A 26 20.95 -5.34 -1.52
CA GLN A 26 22.06 -6.14 -2.07
C GLN A 26 22.30 -5.93 -3.57
N LEU A 27 21.31 -5.39 -4.28
CA LEU A 27 21.40 -4.99 -5.67
C LEU A 27 21.64 -3.46 -5.81
N ASP A 28 22.18 -2.84 -4.75
CA ASP A 28 22.49 -1.41 -4.67
C ASP A 28 21.27 -0.48 -4.80
N VAL A 29 20.06 -0.97 -4.53
CA VAL A 29 18.87 -0.11 -4.42
C VAL A 29 18.90 0.62 -3.09
N GLU A 30 18.85 1.95 -3.14
CA GLU A 30 18.68 2.78 -1.95
C GLU A 30 17.22 2.75 -1.49
N VAL A 31 16.99 2.24 -0.28
CA VAL A 31 15.66 2.14 0.35
C VAL A 31 15.55 3.19 1.45
N PHE A 32 14.59 4.11 1.33
CA PHE A 32 14.34 5.18 2.29
C PHE A 32 13.02 4.96 3.05
N PRO A 33 12.98 4.07 4.06
CA PRO A 33 11.79 3.87 4.86
C PRO A 33 11.48 5.11 5.71
N GLY A 34 10.19 5.38 5.96
CA GLY A 34 9.76 6.51 6.80
C GLY A 34 9.64 7.86 6.09
N PHE A 35 10.02 7.94 4.81
CA PHE A 35 9.85 9.14 3.99
C PHE A 35 8.70 8.96 3.01
N ALA A 36 7.55 9.58 3.31
CA ALA A 36 6.42 9.57 2.39
C ALA A 36 6.68 10.53 1.22
N ALA A 37 6.39 10.09 0.00
CA ALA A 37 6.23 11.00 -1.13
C ALA A 37 4.94 11.79 -0.92
N ALA A 38 5.03 13.11 -0.85
CA ALA A 38 3.92 14.01 -0.50
C ALA A 38 3.35 14.77 -1.69
N SER A 39 4.17 15.03 -2.72
CA SER A 39 3.73 15.71 -3.94
C SER A 39 4.50 15.22 -5.16
N ILE A 40 3.88 15.37 -6.34
CA ILE A 40 4.47 15.06 -7.64
C ILE A 40 5.04 16.34 -8.24
N ASN A 41 6.24 16.25 -8.81
CA ASN A 41 6.87 17.35 -9.50
C ASN A 41 6.66 17.20 -11.01
N TYR A 42 6.29 18.29 -11.69
CA TYR A 42 6.07 18.33 -13.13
C TYR A 42 6.97 19.38 -13.78
N ASP A 43 7.36 19.17 -15.04
CA ASP A 43 7.98 20.21 -15.87
C ASP A 43 6.94 21.05 -16.63
N GLU A 44 7.42 22.01 -17.42
CA GLU A 44 6.59 22.90 -18.23
C GLU A 44 5.77 22.17 -19.31
N SER A 45 6.18 20.96 -19.70
CA SER A 45 5.43 20.11 -20.63
C SER A 45 4.36 19.26 -19.95
N GLY A 46 4.30 19.28 -18.62
CA GLY A 46 3.42 18.43 -17.81
C GLY A 46 3.98 17.02 -17.56
N ALA A 47 5.25 16.75 -17.89
CA ALA A 47 5.87 15.46 -17.62
C ALA A 47 6.31 15.36 -16.16
N VAL A 48 6.17 14.17 -15.55
CA VAL A 48 6.64 13.92 -14.18
C VAL A 48 8.17 13.96 -14.13
N THR A 49 8.72 14.75 -13.22
CA THR A 49 10.18 14.90 -13.02
C THR A 49 10.67 14.30 -11.70
N GLY A 50 9.76 13.87 -10.83
CA GLY A 50 10.10 13.33 -9.52
C GLY A 50 8.98 13.47 -8.50
N ILE A 51 9.37 13.36 -7.23
CA ILE A 51 8.50 13.63 -6.08
C ILE A 51 9.21 14.54 -5.09
N THR A 52 8.42 15.14 -4.20
CA THR A 52 8.95 15.79 -2.99
C THR A 52 8.44 15.02 -1.76
N THR A 53 9.32 14.72 -0.81
CA THR A 53 8.93 14.04 0.43
C THR A 53 8.16 14.98 1.36
N SER A 54 7.53 14.44 2.40
CA SER A 54 6.87 15.26 3.44
C SER A 54 7.85 16.18 4.18
N ASP A 55 7.38 17.37 4.53
CA ASP A 55 8.03 18.26 5.49
C ASP A 55 8.03 17.63 6.89
N MET A 56 9.07 17.91 7.65
CA MET A 56 9.22 17.48 9.04
C MET A 56 9.19 18.69 9.98
N GLY A 57 8.80 18.46 11.23
CA GLY A 57 8.78 19.54 12.23
C GLY A 57 7.59 20.51 12.08
N LEU A 58 6.47 20.07 11.52
CA LEU A 58 5.20 20.82 11.55
C LEU A 58 4.39 20.55 12.83
N ASP A 59 3.56 21.52 13.24
CA ASP A 59 2.56 21.36 14.29
C ASP A 59 1.23 20.80 13.74
N LYS A 60 0.24 20.58 14.62
CA LYS A 60 -1.10 20.07 14.23
C LYS A 60 -1.87 20.99 13.28
N ASN A 61 -1.47 22.25 13.17
CA ASN A 61 -2.07 23.26 12.29
C ASN A 61 -1.24 23.45 11.00
N GLY A 62 -0.16 22.67 10.81
CA GLY A 62 0.75 22.79 9.67
C GLY A 62 1.72 23.97 9.76
N GLN A 63 1.95 24.54 10.94
CA GLN A 63 2.92 25.62 11.14
C GLN A 63 4.31 25.06 11.48
N GLU A 64 5.35 25.72 10.97
CA GLU A 64 6.74 25.38 11.23
C GLU A 64 7.08 25.48 12.72
N LYS A 65 7.68 24.42 13.28
CA LYS A 65 8.29 24.46 14.62
C LYS A 65 9.78 24.80 14.50
N ALA A 66 10.44 24.99 15.64
CA ALA A 66 11.87 25.27 15.69
C ALA A 66 12.77 24.18 15.05
N ASN A 67 12.25 22.96 14.89
CA ASN A 67 12.94 21.85 14.25
C ASN A 67 12.36 21.52 12.85
N PHE A 68 11.82 22.53 12.16
CA PHE A 68 11.31 22.38 10.80
C PHE A 68 12.43 22.00 9.83
N GLU A 69 12.14 21.01 8.99
CA GLU A 69 12.98 20.64 7.86
C GLU A 69 12.10 20.46 6.63
N PRO A 70 12.39 21.15 5.51
CA PRO A 70 11.62 20.99 4.29
C PRO A 70 11.84 19.60 3.68
N GLY A 71 10.81 19.11 2.99
CA GLY A 71 10.86 17.89 2.22
C GLY A 71 11.98 17.89 1.18
N ILE A 72 12.47 16.69 0.86
CA ILE A 72 13.55 16.47 -0.10
C ILE A 72 12.95 16.26 -1.48
N GLU A 73 13.46 17.01 -2.47
CA GLU A 73 13.14 16.80 -3.87
C GLU A 73 13.97 15.63 -4.44
N LEU A 74 13.28 14.58 -4.88
CA LEU A 74 13.88 13.43 -5.56
C LEU A 74 13.58 13.51 -7.06
N LYS A 75 14.58 13.92 -7.84
CA LYS A 75 14.48 14.00 -9.32
C LYS A 75 14.83 12.67 -9.95
N ALA A 76 14.02 12.24 -10.92
CA ALA A 76 14.28 11.02 -11.66
C ALA A 76 13.86 11.17 -13.13
N LYS A 77 14.52 10.39 -14.01
CA LYS A 77 14.09 10.28 -15.41
C LYS A 77 12.77 9.52 -15.54
N TYR A 78 12.52 8.61 -14.61
CA TYR A 78 11.30 7.82 -14.52
C TYR A 78 10.94 7.67 -13.04
N THR A 79 9.68 7.90 -12.72
CA THR A 79 9.13 7.71 -11.38
C THR A 79 8.04 6.64 -11.46
N LEU A 80 8.25 5.51 -10.76
CA LEU A 80 7.26 4.44 -10.68
C LEU A 80 6.40 4.66 -9.43
N PHE A 81 5.09 4.83 -9.62
CA PHE A 81 4.13 5.00 -8.53
C PHE A 81 3.54 3.64 -8.13
N ALA A 82 3.86 3.20 -6.91
CA ALA A 82 3.48 1.89 -6.37
C ALA A 82 2.84 1.98 -4.97
N GLU A 83 2.03 3.01 -4.72
CA GLU A 83 1.36 3.25 -3.42
C GLU A 83 0.36 2.16 -3.01
N GLY A 84 -0.04 1.30 -3.94
CA GLY A 84 -1.02 0.25 -3.71
C GLY A 84 -2.47 0.74 -3.82
N CYS A 85 -3.37 0.12 -3.05
CA CYS A 85 -4.81 0.37 -3.15
C CYS A 85 -5.15 1.81 -2.77
N ARG A 86 -5.71 2.56 -3.73
CA ARG A 86 -6.22 3.94 -3.53
C ARG A 86 -5.13 4.95 -3.10
N GLY A 87 -3.94 4.84 -3.68
CA GLY A 87 -2.85 5.81 -3.52
C GLY A 87 -3.25 7.26 -3.81
N HIS A 88 -2.74 8.20 -3.02
CA HIS A 88 -3.16 9.60 -3.10
C HIS A 88 -2.50 10.33 -4.28
N LEU A 89 -1.22 10.06 -4.55
CA LEU A 89 -0.51 10.58 -5.72
C LEU A 89 -1.02 9.91 -7.00
N GLY A 90 -1.27 8.60 -6.95
CA GLY A 90 -1.89 7.86 -8.06
C GLY A 90 -3.24 8.45 -8.47
N LYS A 91 -4.08 8.86 -7.49
CA LYS A 91 -5.34 9.57 -7.78
C LYS A 91 -5.10 10.94 -8.44
N GLU A 92 -4.03 11.63 -8.07
CA GLU A 92 -3.64 12.87 -8.74
C GLU A 92 -3.21 12.63 -10.19
N LEU A 93 -2.35 11.64 -10.44
CA LEU A 93 -1.91 11.26 -11.79
C LEU A 93 -3.08 10.88 -12.70
N ILE A 94 -4.02 10.08 -12.20
CA ILE A 94 -5.21 9.69 -12.96
C ILE A 94 -5.98 10.92 -13.44
N ARG A 95 -6.17 11.93 -12.56
CA ARG A 95 -6.85 13.18 -12.93
C ARG A 95 -6.02 14.06 -13.84
N HIS A 96 -4.72 14.16 -13.60
CA HIS A 96 -3.82 15.03 -14.37
C HIS A 96 -3.70 14.56 -15.83
N PHE A 97 -3.62 13.25 -16.05
CA PHE A 97 -3.42 12.64 -17.37
C PHE A 97 -4.68 11.98 -17.96
N ASP A 98 -5.84 12.11 -17.33
CA ASP A 98 -7.11 11.50 -17.76
C ASP A 98 -6.99 9.96 -17.99
N LEU A 99 -6.28 9.28 -17.08
CA LEU A 99 -5.90 7.87 -17.27
C LEU A 99 -7.08 6.89 -17.18
N ASP A 100 -8.21 7.32 -16.62
CA ASP A 100 -9.43 6.54 -16.48
C ASP A 100 -10.52 6.94 -17.48
N ALA A 101 -10.17 7.72 -18.52
CA ALA A 101 -11.09 8.09 -19.60
C ALA A 101 -11.79 6.87 -20.21
N GLY A 102 -13.12 6.87 -20.18
CA GLY A 102 -13.95 5.77 -20.70
C GLY A 102 -13.82 4.46 -19.93
N LYS A 103 -13.28 4.46 -18.72
CA LYS A 103 -13.19 3.29 -17.83
C LYS A 103 -14.26 3.36 -16.75
N GLN A 104 -14.59 2.20 -16.19
CA GLN A 104 -15.45 2.16 -15.01
C GLN A 104 -14.66 2.62 -13.78
N PRO A 105 -15.32 3.29 -12.81
CA PRO A 105 -14.68 3.64 -11.56
C PRO A 105 -14.15 2.41 -10.83
N GLN A 106 -13.03 2.57 -10.13
CA GLN A 106 -12.48 1.49 -9.33
C GLN A 106 -13.44 1.08 -8.20
N HIS A 107 -13.64 -0.23 -8.03
CA HIS A 107 -14.43 -0.82 -6.97
C HIS A 107 -13.49 -1.33 -5.86
N TYR A 108 -13.85 -1.08 -4.61
CA TYR A 108 -13.01 -1.37 -3.45
C TYR A 108 -13.77 -2.23 -2.44
N ALA A 109 -13.01 -2.98 -1.64
CA ALA A 109 -13.48 -3.63 -0.44
C ALA A 109 -12.57 -3.24 0.74
N LEU A 110 -13.12 -3.22 1.95
CA LEU A 110 -12.35 -3.03 3.17
C LEU A 110 -12.01 -4.41 3.75
N GLY A 111 -10.72 -4.68 3.94
CA GLY A 111 -10.25 -5.87 4.66
C GLY A 111 -9.88 -5.52 6.08
N LEU A 112 -10.37 -6.30 7.05
CA LEU A 112 -9.95 -6.26 8.44
C LEU A 112 -9.20 -7.55 8.76
N LYS A 113 -8.11 -7.44 9.51
CA LYS A 113 -7.23 -8.58 9.83
C LYS A 113 -6.75 -8.48 11.27
N GLU A 114 -6.73 -9.63 11.93
CA GLU A 114 -6.10 -9.83 13.23
C GLU A 114 -5.09 -10.97 13.16
N ILE A 115 -4.18 -11.02 14.14
CA ILE A 115 -3.23 -12.11 14.31
C ILE A 115 -3.41 -12.65 15.73
N TRP A 116 -3.58 -13.96 15.82
CA TRP A 116 -3.91 -14.65 17.07
C TRP A 116 -2.80 -15.65 17.41
N GLU A 117 -2.40 -15.70 18.67
CA GLU A 117 -1.59 -16.79 19.22
C GLU A 117 -2.53 -17.79 19.89
N LEU A 118 -2.45 -19.05 19.47
CA LEU A 118 -3.31 -20.10 20.01
C LEU A 118 -2.68 -20.75 21.25
N PRO A 119 -3.48 -21.28 22.18
CA PRO A 119 -2.99 -22.07 23.31
C PRO A 119 -2.12 -23.25 22.86
N ALA A 120 -1.16 -23.65 23.69
CA ALA A 120 -0.20 -24.72 23.35
C ALA A 120 -0.86 -26.10 23.12
N ASP A 121 -2.04 -26.34 23.70
CA ASP A 121 -2.84 -27.56 23.55
C ASP A 121 -3.89 -27.47 22.43
N ALA A 122 -3.94 -26.36 21.70
CA ALA A 122 -4.81 -26.21 20.54
C ALA A 122 -4.44 -27.22 19.44
N LYS A 123 -5.44 -27.59 18.64
CA LYS A 123 -5.22 -28.42 17.44
C LYS A 123 -4.24 -27.73 16.49
N ASP A 124 -3.36 -28.51 15.86
CA ASP A 124 -2.48 -27.99 14.81
C ASP A 124 -3.28 -27.62 13.54
N PHE A 125 -3.15 -26.37 13.12
CA PHE A 125 -3.75 -25.82 11.90
C PHE A 125 -2.70 -25.41 10.86
N THR A 126 -1.46 -25.88 10.98
CA THR A 126 -0.37 -25.53 10.08
C THR A 126 -0.76 -25.78 8.62
N GLY A 127 -0.63 -24.75 7.79
CA GLY A 127 -0.96 -24.80 6.36
C GLY A 127 -2.46 -24.76 6.02
N ASN A 128 -3.35 -24.82 7.01
CA ASN A 128 -4.79 -24.75 6.76
C ASN A 128 -5.19 -23.32 6.40
N VAL A 129 -5.99 -23.20 5.34
CA VAL A 129 -6.60 -21.93 4.90
C VAL A 129 -8.11 -22.12 4.87
N ILE A 130 -8.83 -21.25 5.56
CA ILE A 130 -10.28 -21.31 5.70
C ILE A 130 -10.87 -20.08 5.02
N HIS A 131 -11.93 -20.28 4.26
CA HIS A 131 -12.70 -19.21 3.64
C HIS A 131 -14.15 -19.33 4.08
N SER A 132 -14.80 -18.21 4.39
CA SER A 132 -16.21 -18.20 4.79
C SER A 132 -17.02 -17.16 4.03
N ALA A 133 -18.32 -17.45 3.85
CA ALA A 133 -19.29 -16.56 3.23
C ALA A 133 -20.67 -16.81 3.85
N GLY A 134 -21.61 -15.87 3.70
CA GLY A 134 -22.96 -15.97 4.26
C GLY A 134 -23.14 -15.09 5.49
N TRP A 135 -23.62 -15.66 6.61
CA TRP A 135 -23.87 -14.91 7.84
C TRP A 135 -22.59 -14.23 8.36
N PRO A 136 -22.63 -12.97 8.86
CA PRO A 136 -23.80 -12.09 9.00
C PRO A 136 -24.15 -11.28 7.74
N LEU A 137 -23.35 -11.35 6.67
CA LEU A 137 -23.54 -10.55 5.46
C LEU A 137 -24.82 -10.90 4.69
N SER A 138 -25.31 -12.14 4.80
CA SER A 138 -26.57 -12.56 4.19
C SER A 138 -27.79 -11.87 4.78
N GLU A 139 -27.73 -11.39 6.03
CA GLU A 139 -28.87 -10.68 6.66
C GLU A 139 -29.10 -9.30 6.05
N THR A 140 -28.05 -8.68 5.49
CA THR A 140 -28.10 -7.36 4.88
C THR A 140 -27.93 -7.40 3.37
N ASN A 141 -27.83 -8.60 2.77
CA ASN A 141 -27.53 -8.80 1.36
C ASN A 141 -26.24 -8.08 0.90
N THR A 142 -25.20 -8.11 1.75
CA THR A 142 -23.91 -7.46 1.51
C THR A 142 -22.91 -8.45 0.89
N THR A 143 -22.01 -7.95 0.03
CA THR A 143 -20.90 -8.75 -0.52
C THR A 143 -19.69 -8.76 0.41
N GLY A 144 -19.09 -9.93 0.64
CA GLY A 144 -17.87 -10.09 1.42
C GLY A 144 -17.63 -11.54 1.86
N GLY A 145 -16.69 -11.74 2.76
CA GLY A 145 -16.34 -13.06 3.31
C GLY A 145 -15.24 -12.96 4.37
N GLY A 146 -14.95 -14.09 5.00
CA GLY A 146 -13.83 -14.25 5.94
C GLY A 146 -12.68 -15.05 5.33
N PHE A 147 -11.49 -14.82 5.86
CA PHE A 147 -10.25 -15.52 5.55
C PHE A 147 -9.43 -15.76 6.82
#